data_AF-A0A0F8W3L2-F1
#
_entry.id   AF-A0A0F8W3L2-F1
#
_cell.length_a   1.000
_cell.length_b   1.000
_cell.length_c   1.000
_cell.angle_alpha   90.00
_cell.angle_beta   90.00
_cell.angle_gamma   90.00
#
_symmetry.space_group_name_H-M   'P 1'
#
loop_
_entity.id
_entity.type
_entity.pdbx_description
1 polymer ?
#
loop_
_entity_poly.entity_id
_entity_poly.type
_entity_poly.pdbx_seq_one_letter_code
_entity_poly.pdbx_strand_id
1 'polypeptide(L)'
;MVKPLTFKGDKPKKRKHREYLTDSVASTTTTPSKLSKPAPAPDDIEAENNAEDQSWVSADSPSDISGPIVIVLPSEPVTCIASDMNGKVFASEVENLIDDDPRSAEPHDVRQVWVATRVAGTEGFSLKGHHG
;
A
#
# COMPACT_ATOMS: atom_id res chain seq x y z
N MET A 1 -13.59 -36.71 23.97
CA MET A 1 -12.77 -35.90 23.03
C MET A 1 -13.73 -35.04 22.23
N VAL A 2 -13.76 -33.73 22.46
CA VAL A 2 -14.77 -32.82 21.86
C VAL A 2 -14.40 -32.47 20.43
N LYS A 3 -15.38 -32.50 19.53
CA LYS A 3 -15.20 -32.14 18.11
C LYS A 3 -15.07 -30.63 17.97
N PRO A 4 -14.16 -30.12 17.12
CA PRO A 4 -14.02 -28.69 16.90
C PRO A 4 -15.27 -28.10 16.25
N LEU A 5 -15.69 -26.93 16.75
CA LEU A 5 -16.83 -26.18 16.25
C LEU A 5 -16.51 -25.68 14.83
N THR A 6 -17.35 -26.07 13.87
CA THR A 6 -17.19 -25.71 12.46
C THR A 6 -18.22 -24.64 12.10
N PHE A 7 -17.78 -23.56 11.45
CA PHE A 7 -18.66 -22.46 11.04
C PHE A 7 -19.32 -22.76 9.69
N LYS A 8 -20.48 -22.16 9.46
CA LYS A 8 -21.19 -22.25 8.17
C LYS A 8 -20.30 -21.64 7.09
N GLY A 9 -19.75 -22.48 6.22
CA GLY A 9 -18.82 -22.12 5.16
C GLY A 9 -17.55 -22.96 5.12
N ASP A 10 -17.20 -23.62 6.23
CA ASP A 10 -16.00 -24.47 6.30
C ASP A 10 -16.22 -25.80 5.56
N LYS A 11 -15.77 -25.84 4.30
CA LYS A 11 -15.63 -27.08 3.54
C LYS A 11 -14.22 -27.65 3.76
N PRO A 12 -14.07 -28.90 4.21
CA PRO A 12 -12.75 -29.48 4.45
C PRO A 12 -11.95 -29.57 3.14
N LYS A 13 -10.77 -28.94 3.10
CA LYS A 13 -9.83 -29.05 1.98
C LYS A 13 -9.34 -30.51 1.89
N LYS A 14 -9.67 -31.21 0.79
CA LYS A 14 -9.06 -32.50 0.44
C LYS A 14 -7.56 -32.29 0.21
N ARG A 15 -6.72 -32.85 1.09
CA ARG A 15 -5.27 -32.91 0.88
C ARG A 15 -5.00 -33.83 -0.33
N LYS A 16 -4.39 -33.29 -1.39
CA LYS A 16 -3.91 -34.09 -2.53
C LYS A 16 -2.63 -34.83 -2.11
N HIS A 17 -2.67 -36.15 -2.17
CA HIS A 17 -1.51 -37.03 -2.01
C HIS A 17 -0.65 -36.91 -3.28
N ARG A 18 0.64 -36.54 -3.13
CA ARG A 18 1.61 -36.59 -4.24
C ARG A 18 2.38 -37.89 -4.08
N GLU A 19 2.08 -38.88 -4.93
CA GLU A 19 2.92 -40.06 -5.09
C GLU A 19 4.23 -39.66 -5.78
N TYR A 20 5.35 -40.14 -5.22
CA TYR A 20 6.69 -40.07 -5.77
C TYR A 20 7.07 -41.44 -6.31
N LEU A 21 7.32 -41.59 -7.62
CA LEU A 21 8.13 -42.65 -8.24
C LEU A 21 8.54 -42.16 -9.66
N THR A 22 9.78 -41.70 -9.86
CA THR A 22 11.02 -42.40 -10.29
C THR A 22 11.16 -42.62 -11.81
N ASP A 23 12.16 -41.94 -12.36
CA ASP A 23 13.01 -42.17 -13.54
C ASP A 23 12.49 -42.91 -14.79
N SER A 24 12.57 -42.22 -15.93
CA SER A 24 12.90 -42.80 -17.24
C SER A 24 13.50 -41.72 -18.14
N VAL A 25 14.71 -42.00 -18.61
CA VAL A 25 15.67 -41.09 -19.24
C VAL A 25 15.42 -40.95 -20.74
N ALA A 26 15.76 -39.77 -21.27
CA ALA A 26 16.35 -39.49 -22.60
C ALA A 26 15.54 -38.61 -23.58
N SER A 27 16.13 -37.43 -23.81
CA SER A 27 16.24 -36.67 -25.08
C SER A 27 14.94 -36.12 -25.71
N THR A 28 14.77 -34.84 -26.01
CA THR A 28 15.66 -34.01 -26.86
C THR A 28 15.22 -32.52 -26.78
N THR A 29 16.20 -31.61 -26.64
CA THR A 29 16.29 -30.21 -27.13
C THR A 29 15.17 -29.17 -26.89
N THR A 30 15.34 -28.45 -25.78
CA THR A 30 15.16 -26.99 -25.53
C THR A 30 14.37 -26.13 -26.54
N THR A 31 13.18 -25.67 -26.13
CA THR A 31 12.51 -24.46 -26.60
C THR A 31 12.39 -23.46 -25.42
N PRO A 32 12.72 -22.16 -25.56
CA PRO A 32 12.57 -21.22 -24.47
C PRO A 32 11.11 -20.79 -24.32
N SER A 33 10.61 -21.03 -23.11
CA SER A 33 9.30 -20.70 -22.58
C SER A 33 8.89 -19.23 -22.77
N LYS A 34 7.86 -18.98 -23.58
CA LYS A 34 6.99 -17.81 -23.42
C LYS A 34 6.15 -18.02 -22.17
N LEU A 35 6.61 -17.46 -21.06
CA LEU A 35 5.80 -17.34 -19.83
C LEU A 35 4.64 -16.37 -20.13
N SER A 36 3.46 -16.96 -20.25
CA SER A 36 2.18 -16.25 -20.14
C SER A 36 2.10 -15.57 -18.77
N LYS A 37 2.12 -14.24 -18.76
CA LYS A 37 1.78 -13.43 -17.58
C LYS A 37 0.32 -13.78 -17.20
N PRO A 38 0.04 -14.20 -15.96
CA PRO A 38 -1.34 -14.42 -15.53
C PRO A 38 -2.10 -13.10 -15.57
N ALA A 39 -3.35 -13.17 -16.03
CA ALA A 39 -4.27 -12.04 -16.02
C ALA A 39 -4.39 -11.45 -14.60
N PRO A 40 -4.54 -10.12 -14.46
CA PRO A 40 -4.75 -9.49 -13.16
C PRO A 40 -5.99 -10.10 -12.48
N ALA A 41 -5.93 -10.21 -11.16
CA ALA A 41 -7.08 -10.59 -10.36
C ALA A 41 -8.18 -9.51 -10.54
N PRO A 42 -9.47 -9.84 -10.37
CA PRO A 42 -10.54 -8.84 -10.49
C PRO A 42 -10.39 -7.66 -9.49
N ASP A 43 -9.58 -7.81 -8.44
CA ASP A 43 -9.27 -6.75 -7.48
C ASP A 43 -8.30 -5.67 -8.03
N ASP A 44 -7.51 -5.97 -9.08
CA ASP A 44 -6.55 -5.00 -9.66
C ASP A 44 -7.23 -4.03 -10.65
N ILE A 45 -8.39 -4.40 -11.20
CA ILE A 45 -9.11 -3.59 -12.20
C ILE A 45 -9.96 -2.50 -11.52
N GLU A 46 -10.37 -2.71 -10.27
CA GLU A 46 -11.04 -1.68 -9.46
C GLU A 46 -10.06 -0.63 -8.93
N ALA A 47 -8.78 -0.97 -8.77
CA ALA A 47 -7.74 -0.02 -8.36
C ALA A 47 -7.36 0.97 -9.48
N GLU A 48 -7.34 0.54 -10.74
CA GLU A 48 -7.01 1.44 -11.87
C GLU A 48 -8.12 2.44 -12.19
N ASN A 49 -9.40 2.05 -12.07
CA ASN A 49 -10.53 2.98 -12.29
C ASN A 49 -10.74 3.97 -11.14
N ASN A 50 -10.12 3.75 -9.98
CA ASN A 50 -10.28 4.58 -8.79
C ASN A 50 -9.06 5.50 -8.55
N ALA A 51 -8.03 5.42 -9.40
CA ALA A 51 -6.84 6.26 -9.33
C ALA A 51 -7.14 7.73 -9.72
N GLU A 52 -8.15 7.94 -10.56
CA GLU A 52 -8.62 9.26 -11.01
C GLU A 52 -9.38 10.01 -9.90
N ASP A 53 -9.87 9.28 -8.89
CA ASP A 53 -10.73 9.80 -7.82
C ASP A 53 -9.98 10.08 -6.49
N GLN A 54 -8.66 9.83 -6.43
CA GLN A 54 -7.85 10.08 -5.22
C GLN A 54 -7.30 11.51 -5.17
N SER A 55 -8.18 12.49 -4.96
CA SER A 55 -7.79 13.90 -4.80
C SER A 55 -7.28 14.20 -3.39
N TRP A 56 -6.14 14.89 -3.29
CA TRP A 56 -5.59 15.37 -2.02
C TRP A 56 -6.18 16.74 -1.67
N VAL A 57 -6.60 16.90 -0.41
CA VAL A 57 -7.22 18.14 0.08
C VAL A 57 -6.59 18.57 1.40
N SER A 58 -6.57 19.89 1.62
CA SER A 58 -6.17 20.46 2.90
C SER A 58 -7.24 20.21 3.97
N ALA A 59 -6.83 19.80 5.17
CA ALA A 59 -7.74 19.61 6.29
C ALA A 59 -8.15 20.95 6.90
N ASP A 60 -9.46 21.20 7.04
CA ASP A 60 -10.01 22.41 7.65
C ASP A 60 -10.17 22.28 9.17
N SER A 61 -10.40 21.06 9.66
CA SER A 61 -10.59 20.74 11.07
C SER A 61 -9.75 19.53 11.51
N PRO A 62 -9.41 19.42 12.81
CA PRO A 62 -8.71 18.23 13.31
C PRO A 62 -9.48 16.92 13.11
N SER A 63 -10.82 16.98 13.01
CA SER A 63 -11.65 15.80 12.71
C SER A 63 -11.43 15.23 11.31
N ASP A 64 -10.93 16.03 10.37
CA ASP A 64 -10.71 15.63 8.98
C ASP A 64 -9.39 14.85 8.81
N ILE A 65 -8.54 14.85 9.85
CA ILE A 65 -7.24 14.18 9.82
C ILE A 65 -7.43 12.68 10.12
N SER A 66 -7.54 11.87 9.06
CA SER A 66 -7.62 10.41 9.17
C SER A 66 -7.07 9.74 7.92
N GLY A 67 -6.39 8.60 8.09
CA GLY A 67 -5.86 7.83 6.97
C GLY A 67 -4.58 8.45 6.40
N PRO A 68 -4.30 8.26 5.09
CA PRO A 68 -3.13 8.85 4.43
C PRO A 68 -3.18 10.37 4.43
N ILE A 69 -2.11 11.01 4.89
CA ILE A 69 -1.93 12.47 4.91
C ILE A 69 -0.52 12.85 4.45
N VAL A 70 -0.35 14.10 4.04
CA VAL A 70 0.95 14.74 3.80
C VAL A 70 1.08 15.93 4.74
N ILE A 71 2.27 16.15 5.28
CA ILE A 71 2.55 17.29 6.16
C ILE A 71 3.44 18.26 5.40
N VAL A 72 2.86 19.34 4.90
CA VAL A 72 3.55 20.39 4.13
C VAL A 72 4.11 21.45 5.10
N LEU A 73 5.35 21.86 4.85
CA LEU A 73 6.09 22.85 5.63
C LEU A 73 6.06 24.21 4.90
N PRO A 74 5.93 25.33 5.63
CA PRO A 74 6.01 26.66 5.05
C PRO A 74 7.47 27.05 4.81
N SER A 75 8.10 26.48 3.77
CA SER A 75 9.49 26.73 3.37
C SER A 75 9.59 27.27 1.94
N GLU A 76 10.77 27.78 1.58
CA GLU A 76 11.12 28.20 0.21
C GLU A 76 12.36 27.40 -0.24
N PRO A 77 12.25 26.45 -1.20
CA PRO A 77 11.03 25.98 -1.87
C PRO A 77 10.08 25.24 -0.92
N VAL A 78 8.83 25.01 -1.33
CA VAL A 78 7.83 24.28 -0.53
C VAL A 78 8.30 22.85 -0.31
N THR A 79 8.34 22.41 0.95
CA THR A 79 8.77 21.06 1.33
C THR A 79 7.69 20.36 2.14
N CYS A 80 7.78 19.04 2.26
CA CYS A 80 6.96 18.20 3.11
C CYS A 80 7.82 17.27 3.97
N ILE A 81 7.24 16.74 5.04
CA ILE A 81 7.93 15.80 5.93
C ILE A 81 7.94 14.41 5.28
N ALA A 82 9.13 13.84 5.10
CA ALA A 82 9.32 12.49 4.60
C ALA A 82 10.16 11.63 5.56
N SER A 83 10.08 10.30 5.39
CA SER A 83 10.84 9.33 6.18
C SER A 83 11.57 8.32 5.29
N ASP A 84 12.81 7.96 5.66
CA ASP A 84 13.57 6.90 5.00
C ASP A 84 13.41 5.53 5.70
N MET A 85 14.02 4.49 5.10
CA MET A 85 14.03 3.12 5.63
C MET A 85 14.70 3.02 7.01
N ASN A 86 15.56 3.96 7.37
CA ASN A 86 16.27 4.00 8.64
C ASN A 86 15.47 4.76 9.72
N GLY A 87 14.28 5.25 9.40
CA GLY A 87 13.44 6.04 10.29
C GLY A 87 13.92 7.49 10.45
N LYS A 88 14.86 7.95 9.63
CA LYS A 88 15.27 9.35 9.62
C LYS A 88 14.17 10.17 8.97
N VAL A 89 13.78 11.24 9.65
CA VAL A 89 12.85 12.24 9.12
C VAL A 89 13.63 13.36 8.45
N PHE A 90 13.14 13.84 7.31
CA PHE A 90 13.75 14.93 6.55
C PHE A 90 12.69 15.74 5.80
N ALA A 91 13.05 16.96 5.41
CA ALA A 91 12.23 17.78 4.51
C ALA A 91 12.53 17.38 3.06
N SER A 92 11.50 16.94 2.33
CA SER A 92 11.55 16.67 0.90
C SER A 92 10.86 17.82 0.17
N GLU A 93 11.44 18.33 -0.90
CA GLU A 93 10.76 19.28 -1.79
C GLU A 93 9.45 18.66 -2.32
N VAL A 94 8.44 19.48 -2.59
CA VAL A 94 7.16 19.07 -3.18
C VAL A 94 7.15 19.53 -4.63
N GLU A 95 7.09 18.59 -5.58
CA GLU A 95 7.12 18.89 -7.01
C GLU A 95 5.72 19.12 -7.61
N ASN A 96 4.70 18.44 -7.07
CA ASN A 96 3.33 18.54 -7.55
C ASN A 96 2.58 19.65 -6.81
N LEU A 97 2.72 20.88 -7.31
CA LEU A 97 2.05 22.09 -6.83
C LEU A 97 1.40 22.83 -8.01
N ILE A 98 0.24 23.44 -7.76
CA ILE A 98 -0.42 24.35 -8.69
C ILE A 98 -0.07 25.78 -8.25
N ASP A 99 0.55 26.56 -9.13
CA ASP A 99 0.90 27.97 -8.91
C ASP A 99 1.67 28.24 -7.59
N ASP A 100 2.53 27.29 -7.18
CA ASP A 100 3.27 27.33 -5.90
C ASP A 100 2.37 27.42 -4.64
N ASP A 101 1.08 27.08 -4.73
CA ASP A 101 0.16 27.07 -3.58
C ASP A 101 0.33 25.78 -2.74
N PRO A 102 0.81 25.86 -1.48
CA PRO A 102 0.97 24.69 -0.60
C PRO A 102 -0.32 23.90 -0.34
N ARG A 103 -1.50 24.51 -0.54
CA ARG A 103 -2.80 23.85 -0.34
C ARG A 103 -3.13 22.84 -1.44
N SER A 104 -2.48 22.98 -2.59
CA SER A 104 -2.63 22.10 -3.76
C SER A 104 -1.56 21.00 -3.80
N ALA A 105 -0.76 20.86 -2.74
CA ALA A 105 0.35 19.93 -2.70
C ALA A 105 -0.13 18.48 -2.80
N GLU A 106 0.44 17.75 -3.76
CA GLU A 106 0.24 16.31 -3.90
C GLU A 106 1.57 15.56 -3.64
N PRO A 107 1.55 14.43 -2.92
CA PRO A 107 2.75 13.62 -2.73
C PRO A 107 3.19 12.99 -4.06
N HIS A 108 4.48 13.06 -4.36
CA HIS A 108 5.08 12.37 -5.51
C HIS A 108 5.93 11.15 -5.11
N ASP A 109 6.21 11.00 -3.81
CA ASP A 109 6.95 9.86 -3.25
C ASP A 109 6.18 9.30 -2.05
N VAL A 110 6.06 7.97 -1.98
CA VAL A 110 5.44 7.26 -0.85
C VAL A 110 6.09 7.58 0.50
N ARG A 111 7.36 7.99 0.50
CA ARG A 111 8.08 8.41 1.71
C ARG A 111 7.53 9.69 2.35
N GLN A 112 6.77 10.49 1.59
CA GLN A 112 6.15 11.74 2.03
C GLN A 112 4.78 11.51 2.71
N VAL A 113 4.22 10.31 2.55
CA VAL A 113 2.89 9.96 3.04
C VAL A 113 2.98 9.36 4.45
N TRP A 114 2.08 9.83 5.31
CA TRP A 114 1.90 9.37 6.68
C TRP A 114 0.49 8.84 6.87
N VAL A 115 0.33 7.75 7.61
CA VAL A 115 -1.00 7.28 8.02
C VAL A 115 -1.31 7.86 9.40
N ALA A 116 -2.27 8.76 9.45
CA ALA A 116 -2.77 9.38 10.68
C ALA A 116 -3.90 8.56 11.31
N THR A 117 -3.75 8.23 12.59
CA THR A 117 -4.78 7.57 13.40
C THR A 117 -4.98 8.33 14.69
N ARG A 118 -6.23 8.71 15.00
CA ARG A 118 -6.55 9.38 16.26
C ARG A 118 -6.39 8.41 17.44
N VAL A 119 -5.74 8.86 18.50
CA VAL A 119 -5.53 8.06 19.72
C VAL A 119 -6.75 8.19 20.64
N ALA A 120 -7.43 7.08 20.90
CA ALA A 120 -8.63 7.06 21.72
C ALA A 120 -8.38 7.66 23.12
N GLY A 121 -9.31 8.50 23.58
CA GLY A 121 -9.22 9.18 24.87
C GLY A 121 -8.27 10.38 24.91
N THR A 122 -7.65 10.74 23.77
CA THR A 122 -6.85 11.96 23.63
C THR A 122 -7.24 12.73 22.36
N GLU A 123 -6.75 13.96 22.23
CA GLU A 123 -6.82 14.73 20.99
C GLU A 123 -5.59 14.53 20.10
N GLY A 124 -4.72 13.57 20.45
CA GLY A 124 -3.50 13.28 19.72
C GLY A 124 -3.68 12.35 18.52
N PHE A 125 -2.72 12.41 17.60
CA PHE A 125 -2.62 11.54 16.45
C PHE A 125 -1.35 10.68 16.53
N SER A 126 -1.47 9.42 16.10
CA SER A 126 -0.34 8.56 15.78
C SER A 126 -0.10 8.65 14.28
N LEU A 127 1.13 8.97 13.89
CA LEU A 127 1.57 9.06 12.50
C LEU A 127 2.52 7.88 12.21
N LYS A 128 2.21 7.09 11.18
CA LYS A 128 3.06 6.00 10.71
C LYS A 128 3.57 6.29 9.31
N GLY A 129 4.87 6.17 9.12
CA GLY A 129 5.47 6.31 7.78
C GLY A 129 5.25 5.06 6.95
N HIS A 130 5.61 5.12 5.66
CA HIS A 130 5.51 3.98 4.74
C HIS A 130 6.25 2.72 5.22
N HIS A 131 7.31 2.86 6.03
CA HIS A 131 8.11 1.75 6.55
C HIS A 131 7.63 1.16 7.90
N GLY A 132 6.54 1.68 8.49
CA GLY A 132 5.94 1.15 9.73
C GLY A 132 6.20 2.03 10.95
#